data_AF-A0A2J7ZIK6-F1
#
_entry.id   AF-A0A2J7ZIK6-F1
#
_cell.length_a   1.000
_cell.length_b   1.000
_cell.length_c   1.000
_cell.angle_alpha   90.00
_cell.angle_beta   90.00
_cell.angle_gamma   90.00
#
_symmetry.space_group_name_H-M   'P 1'
#
loop_
_entity.id
_entity.type
_entity.pdbx_description
1 polymer ?
#
loop_
_entity_poly.entity_id
_entity_poly.type
_entity_poly.pdbx_seq_one_letter_code
_entity_poly.pdbx_strand_id
1 'polypeptide(L)'
;MLFWHSQQQGKAGTSGAFEGNLPEHPISLAAGQTLTLTCNTTVAASETVLPISYPSLAGTGLAPGSQVFVGQYLFTGSETSSVYLTVQEVRGDEAVCTCNNTCVLEGLALTVHISHMRNEAPILAETDTAALRQWGAANRIDYVSVSFTRHAADIAVVRELLD
;
A
#
# COMPACT_ATOMS: atom_id res chain seq x y z
N MET A 1 -2.81 -6.63 -25.55
CA MET A 1 -2.39 -5.94 -24.30
C MET A 1 -2.54 -6.94 -23.17
N LEU A 2 -1.48 -7.68 -22.86
CA LEU A 2 -1.46 -8.60 -21.72
C LEU A 2 -1.21 -7.77 -20.47
N PHE A 3 -2.24 -7.62 -19.63
CA PHE A 3 -2.07 -7.07 -18.28
C PHE A 3 -1.33 -8.11 -17.45
N TRP A 4 0.00 -8.01 -17.44
CA TRP A 4 0.82 -8.72 -16.48
C TRP A 4 0.57 -8.11 -15.10
N HIS A 5 -0.34 -8.73 -14.33
CA HIS A 5 -0.42 -8.57 -12.89
C HIS A 5 0.69 -9.41 -12.26
N SER A 6 1.96 -9.03 -12.48
CA SER A 6 2.94 -9.30 -11.44
C SER A 6 2.52 -8.43 -10.28
N GLN A 7 2.00 -9.10 -9.26
CA GLN A 7 2.03 -8.64 -7.88
C GLN A 7 3.14 -7.61 -7.71
N GLN A 8 2.77 -6.44 -7.19
CA GLN A 8 3.69 -5.38 -6.84
C GLN A 8 4.55 -5.82 -5.65
N GLN A 9 5.37 -6.86 -5.81
CA GLN A 9 6.26 -7.43 -4.79
C GLN A 9 7.47 -6.51 -4.52
N GLY A 10 7.28 -5.19 -4.55
CA GLY A 10 8.38 -4.25 -4.37
C GLY A 10 8.04 -2.77 -4.47
N LYS A 11 6.78 -2.40 -4.76
CA LYS A 11 6.34 -1.00 -4.79
C LYS A 11 5.26 -0.74 -3.76
N ALA A 12 5.64 -0.87 -2.50
CA ALA A 12 4.94 -0.22 -1.41
C ALA A 12 5.20 1.29 -1.54
N GLY A 13 4.40 1.99 -2.33
CA GLY A 13 4.70 3.36 -2.73
C GLY A 13 3.66 4.39 -2.32
N THR A 14 2.40 4.10 -2.54
CA THR A 14 1.28 4.96 -2.07
C THR A 14 0.17 4.14 -1.43
N SER A 15 0.33 2.82 -1.49
CA SER A 15 -0.54 1.82 -0.92
C SER A 15 0.33 0.78 -0.22
N GLY A 16 0.17 0.61 1.08
CA GLY A 16 0.57 -0.64 1.72
C GLY A 16 -0.45 -1.72 1.34
N ALA A 17 0.00 -2.89 0.94
CA ALA A 17 -0.86 -4.07 0.94
C ALA A 17 -0.74 -4.73 2.33
N PHE A 18 -1.80 -5.37 2.82
CA PHE A 18 -1.65 -6.33 3.92
C PHE A 18 -1.10 -7.63 3.33
N GLU A 19 0.17 -7.64 2.92
CA GLU A 19 0.85 -8.91 2.58
C GLU A 19 1.30 -9.59 3.87
N GLY A 20 0.59 -10.65 4.25
CA GLY A 20 1.02 -11.59 5.29
C GLY A 20 0.09 -11.75 6.49
N ASN A 21 -0.79 -10.79 6.80
CA ASN A 21 -1.77 -10.89 7.91
C ASN A 21 -3.13 -10.39 7.46
N LEU A 22 -3.74 -11.13 6.52
CA LEU A 22 -5.16 -10.99 6.29
C LEU A 22 -5.89 -11.36 7.59
N PRO A 23 -6.92 -10.61 8.00
CA PRO A 23 -7.74 -11.03 9.10
C PRO A 23 -8.33 -12.41 8.76
N GLU A 24 -7.91 -13.47 9.45
CA GLU A 24 -8.55 -14.79 9.32
C GLU A 24 -10.06 -14.71 9.66
N HIS A 25 -10.42 -13.67 10.41
CA HIS A 25 -11.76 -13.33 10.83
C HIS A 25 -12.06 -11.84 10.58
N PRO A 26 -13.30 -11.48 10.22
CA PRO A 26 -13.71 -10.09 10.08
C PRO A 26 -13.37 -9.25 11.31
N ILE A 27 -12.80 -8.07 11.12
CA ILE A 27 -12.47 -7.13 12.20
C ILE A 27 -13.52 -6.04 12.24
N SER A 28 -14.25 -5.94 13.34
CA SER A 28 -15.23 -4.87 13.53
C SER A 28 -14.56 -3.65 14.12
N LEU A 29 -14.74 -2.50 13.48
CA LEU A 29 -14.18 -1.23 13.91
C LEU A 29 -15.31 -0.23 14.17
N ALA A 30 -15.30 0.46 15.31
CA ALA A 30 -16.28 1.46 15.66
C ALA A 30 -15.77 2.90 15.46
N ALA A 31 -16.65 3.80 15.02
CA ALA A 31 -16.33 5.23 14.96
C ALA A 31 -15.91 5.77 16.35
N GLY A 32 -14.86 6.58 16.37
CA GLY A 32 -14.26 7.16 17.59
C GLY A 32 -13.31 6.23 18.34
N GLN A 33 -13.22 4.95 17.99
CA GLN A 33 -12.24 4.06 18.62
C GLN A 33 -10.81 4.43 18.22
N THR A 34 -9.84 4.02 19.03
CA THR A 34 -8.41 4.18 18.75
C THR A 34 -7.80 2.85 18.34
N LEU A 35 -6.96 2.86 17.30
CA LEU A 35 -6.16 1.71 16.88
C LEU A 35 -4.75 2.14 16.48
N THR A 36 -3.84 1.18 16.40
CA THR A 36 -2.46 1.39 16.00
C THR A 36 -2.20 0.77 14.62
N LEU A 37 -1.67 1.56 13.68
CA LEU A 37 -1.04 1.05 12.46
C LEU A 37 0.41 0.72 12.78
N THR A 38 0.92 -0.44 12.36
CA THR A 38 2.32 -0.84 12.62
C THR A 38 2.95 -1.46 11.37
N CYS A 39 4.22 -1.15 11.09
CA CYS A 39 5.00 -1.85 10.06
C CYS A 39 5.46 -3.25 10.51
N ASN A 40 5.21 -3.64 11.77
CA ASN A 40 5.59 -4.95 12.26
C ASN A 40 4.59 -6.04 11.79
N THR A 41 4.95 -6.73 10.71
CA THR A 41 4.15 -7.82 10.12
C THR A 41 4.16 -9.11 10.94
N THR A 42 4.88 -9.19 12.06
CA THR A 42 4.81 -10.36 12.97
C THR A 42 3.60 -10.32 13.90
N VAL A 43 2.92 -9.17 14.01
CA VAL A 43 1.74 -8.97 14.86
C VAL A 43 0.48 -9.28 14.06
N ALA A 44 -0.43 -10.06 14.63
CA ALA A 44 -1.71 -10.37 14.01
C ALA A 44 -2.65 -9.15 13.99
N ALA A 45 -3.42 -9.01 12.92
CA ALA A 45 -4.42 -7.95 12.81
C ALA A 45 -5.57 -8.18 13.81
N SER A 46 -6.04 -7.09 14.42
CA SER A 46 -7.12 -7.09 15.41
C SER A 46 -7.85 -5.73 15.41
N GLU A 47 -8.86 -5.59 16.27
CA GLU A 47 -9.64 -4.34 16.41
C GLU A 47 -8.80 -3.14 16.90
N THR A 48 -7.66 -3.40 17.54
CA THR A 48 -6.79 -2.37 18.12
C THR A 48 -5.45 -2.21 17.41
N VAL A 49 -5.06 -3.16 16.55
CA VAL A 49 -3.77 -3.14 15.84
C VAL A 49 -3.93 -3.65 14.41
N LEU A 50 -3.48 -2.86 13.44
CA LEU A 50 -3.46 -3.23 12.02
C LEU A 50 -2.01 -3.23 11.48
N PRO A 51 -1.42 -4.41 11.20
CA PRO A 51 -0.10 -4.53 10.60
C PRO A 51 -0.14 -4.16 9.11
N ILE A 52 0.80 -3.37 8.61
CA ILE A 52 0.88 -3.00 7.20
C ILE A 52 2.18 -3.55 6.58
N SER A 53 2.11 -4.06 5.35
CA SER A 53 3.32 -4.42 4.60
C SER A 53 3.94 -3.17 4.00
N TYR A 54 4.60 -2.39 4.85
CA TYR A 54 5.35 -1.19 4.47
C TYR A 54 6.67 -1.17 5.27
N PRO A 55 7.82 -0.88 4.65
CA PRO A 55 9.11 -1.02 5.33
C PRO A 55 9.29 -0.16 6.58
N SER A 56 8.80 1.09 6.56
CA SER A 56 8.91 2.01 7.70
C SER A 56 7.96 3.20 7.53
N LEU A 57 7.32 3.68 8.59
CA LEU A 57 6.55 4.93 8.53
C LEU A 57 7.44 6.18 8.53
N ALA A 58 8.72 6.05 8.87
CA ALA A 58 9.66 7.16 8.87
C ALA A 58 9.85 7.72 7.46
N GLY A 59 9.90 9.05 7.35
CA GLY A 59 10.11 9.75 6.06
C GLY A 59 8.89 9.77 5.13
N THR A 60 7.79 9.08 5.46
CA THR A 60 6.56 9.08 4.65
C THR A 60 5.82 10.43 4.64
N GLY A 61 6.10 11.29 5.62
CA GLY A 61 5.36 12.54 5.87
C GLY A 61 4.11 12.37 6.72
N LEU A 62 3.88 11.16 7.27
CA LEU A 62 2.79 10.90 8.21
C LEU A 62 2.99 11.74 9.49
N ALA A 63 1.96 12.47 9.89
CA ALA A 63 1.97 13.32 11.07
C ALA A 63 0.57 13.36 11.72
N PRO A 64 0.43 13.86 12.96
CA PRO A 64 -0.88 14.13 13.54
C PRO A 64 -1.76 14.96 12.58
N GLY A 65 -3.00 14.52 12.38
CA GLY A 65 -3.94 15.08 11.41
C GLY A 65 -3.92 14.46 10.01
N SER A 66 -2.91 13.65 9.68
CA SER A 66 -2.88 12.90 8.41
C SER A 66 -4.07 11.94 8.30
N GLN A 67 -4.58 11.79 7.08
CA GLN A 67 -5.70 10.89 6.77
C GLN A 67 -5.18 9.60 6.15
N VAL A 68 -5.58 8.47 6.72
CA VAL A 68 -5.27 7.13 6.23
C VAL A 68 -6.58 6.41 5.90
N PHE A 69 -6.66 5.82 4.72
CA PHE A 69 -7.78 5.00 4.31
C PHE A 69 -7.34 3.53 4.30
N VAL A 70 -8.15 2.66 4.88
CA VAL A 70 -7.94 1.21 4.85
C VAL A 70 -9.20 0.55 4.29
N GLY A 71 -9.08 -0.19 3.21
CA GLY A 71 -10.25 -0.82 2.59
C GLY A 71 -9.90 -1.89 1.57
N GLN A 72 -10.92 -2.62 1.12
CA GLN A 72 -10.75 -3.66 0.10
C GLN A 72 -10.21 -3.08 -1.21
N TYR A 73 -9.32 -3.84 -1.85
CA TYR A 73 -8.85 -3.57 -3.21
C TYR A 73 -10.03 -3.53 -4.19
N LEU A 74 -10.04 -2.55 -5.11
CA LEU A 74 -11.16 -2.27 -6.02
C LEU A 74 -12.47 -1.94 -5.29
N PHE A 75 -12.38 -1.08 -4.28
CA PHE A 75 -13.51 -0.55 -3.53
C PHE A 75 -14.69 -0.15 -4.43
N THR A 76 -15.84 -0.79 -4.23
CA THR A 76 -17.07 -0.57 -5.02
C THR A 76 -17.98 0.52 -4.46
N GLY A 77 -17.52 1.29 -3.47
CA GLY A 77 -18.32 2.33 -2.81
C GLY A 77 -19.03 1.89 -1.53
N SER A 78 -18.83 0.65 -1.05
CA SER A 78 -19.47 0.17 0.19
C SER A 78 -18.79 0.73 1.44
N GLU A 79 -19.36 1.77 2.04
CA GLU A 79 -18.80 2.43 3.24
C GLU A 79 -18.63 1.49 4.44
N THR A 80 -19.29 0.33 4.45
CA THR A 80 -19.24 -0.64 5.55
C THR A 80 -18.00 -1.53 5.54
N SER A 81 -17.21 -1.58 4.47
CA SER A 81 -16.04 -2.47 4.33
C SER A 81 -14.68 -1.74 4.32
N SER A 82 -14.68 -0.49 4.76
CA SER A 82 -13.47 0.35 4.80
C SER A 82 -13.51 1.32 5.97
N VAL A 83 -12.34 1.71 6.45
CA VAL A 83 -12.19 2.69 7.52
C VAL A 83 -11.35 3.88 7.07
N TYR A 84 -11.82 5.07 7.43
CA TYR A 84 -11.04 6.30 7.38
C TYR A 84 -10.48 6.57 8.77
N LEU A 85 -9.19 6.85 8.82
CA LEU A 85 -8.43 7.01 10.05
C LEU A 85 -7.79 8.40 10.08
N THR A 86 -7.90 9.08 11.22
CA THR A 86 -7.14 10.31 11.48
C THR A 86 -5.99 9.99 12.42
N VAL A 87 -4.75 10.24 11.99
CA VAL A 87 -3.55 10.03 12.82
C VAL A 87 -3.56 11.02 13.99
N GLN A 88 -3.38 10.51 15.19
CA GLN A 88 -3.24 11.30 16.43
C GLN A 88 -1.77 11.46 16.82
N GLU A 89 -0.98 10.41 16.64
CA GLU A 89 0.42 10.37 17.04
C GLU A 89 1.21 9.40 16.17
N VAL A 90 2.47 9.71 15.90
CA VAL A 90 3.41 8.82 15.21
C VAL A 90 4.58 8.52 16.14
N ARG A 91 4.86 7.24 16.37
CA ARG A 91 5.88 6.72 17.29
C ARG A 91 6.79 5.75 16.54
N GLY A 92 7.80 6.28 15.85
CA GLY A 92 8.66 5.47 14.99
C GLY A 92 7.86 4.85 13.85
N ASP A 93 7.77 3.51 13.83
CA ASP A 93 7.03 2.74 12.83
C ASP A 93 5.59 2.38 13.24
N GLU A 94 5.09 3.05 14.28
CA GLU A 94 3.70 2.95 14.71
C GLU A 94 2.96 4.29 14.57
N ALA A 95 1.70 4.24 14.18
CA ALA A 95 0.83 5.42 14.17
C ALA A 95 -0.47 5.12 14.91
N VAL A 96 -0.72 5.89 15.98
CA VAL A 96 -1.97 5.84 16.74
C VAL A 96 -3.01 6.66 15.99
N CYS A 97 -4.14 6.04 15.66
CA CYS A 97 -5.17 6.63 14.81
C CYS A 97 -6.55 6.52 15.46
N THR A 98 -7.43 7.46 15.13
CA THR A 98 -8.86 7.41 15.48
C THR A 98 -9.67 7.00 14.26
N CYS A 99 -10.60 6.05 14.43
CA CYS A 99 -11.55 5.68 13.39
C CYS A 99 -12.61 6.77 13.19
N ASN A 100 -12.76 7.25 11.96
CA ASN A 100 -13.75 8.27 11.61
C ASN A 100 -15.13 7.67 11.31
N ASN A 101 -15.21 6.37 11.03
CA ASN A 101 -16.43 5.64 10.72
C ASN A 101 -16.41 4.22 11.31
N THR A 102 -17.60 3.62 11.40
CA THR A 102 -17.78 2.21 11.77
C THR A 102 -17.73 1.34 10.52
N CYS A 103 -17.01 0.22 10.56
CA CYS A 103 -16.93 -0.73 9.45
C CYS A 103 -16.61 -2.14 9.93
N VAL A 104 -16.70 -3.10 9.02
CA VAL A 104 -16.16 -4.46 9.18
C VAL A 104 -15.11 -4.67 8.11
N LEU A 105 -13.86 -4.88 8.51
CA LEU A 105 -12.77 -5.20 7.59
C LEU A 105 -12.74 -6.71 7.36
N GLU A 106 -12.96 -7.11 6.12
CA GLU A 106 -13.05 -8.51 5.69
C GLU A 106 -12.49 -8.68 4.27
N GLY A 107 -12.08 -9.89 3.89
CA GLY A 107 -11.62 -10.22 2.54
C GLY A 107 -10.10 -10.35 2.36
N LEU A 108 -9.71 -10.80 1.15
CA LEU A 108 -8.37 -11.33 0.85
C LEU A 108 -7.32 -10.28 0.42
N ALA A 109 -7.66 -9.00 0.36
CA ALA A 109 -6.71 -7.94 -0.01
C ALA A 109 -7.21 -6.56 0.48
N LEU A 110 -6.73 -6.14 1.65
CA LEU A 110 -6.90 -4.77 2.11
C LEU A 110 -5.74 -3.91 1.60
N THR A 111 -6.05 -2.65 1.31
CA THR A 111 -5.10 -1.63 0.86
C THR A 111 -5.11 -0.47 1.84
N VAL A 112 -3.93 0.07 2.11
CA VAL A 112 -3.72 1.21 3.00
C VAL A 112 -3.26 2.40 2.19
N HIS A 113 -4.11 3.40 2.03
CA HIS A 113 -3.77 4.62 1.33
C HIS A 113 -3.49 5.73 2.35
N ILE A 114 -2.28 6.28 2.32
CA ILE A 114 -1.88 7.41 3.17
C ILE A 114 -1.93 8.68 2.32
N SER A 115 -2.73 9.65 2.74
CA SER A 115 -2.87 10.92 2.02
C SER A 115 -1.55 11.68 2.05
N HIS A 116 -1.16 12.25 0.91
CA HIS A 116 0.07 13.03 0.75
C HIS A 116 1.37 12.28 1.05
N MET A 117 1.37 10.94 1.04
CA MET A 117 2.60 10.17 1.20
C MET A 117 3.57 10.47 0.06
N ARG A 118 4.81 10.82 0.40
CA ARG A 118 5.89 10.93 -0.58
C ARG A 118 6.61 9.59 -0.70
N ASN A 119 6.44 8.93 -1.85
CA ASN A 119 7.21 7.72 -2.17
C ASN A 119 8.60 8.10 -2.70
N GLU A 120 9.65 7.67 -2.03
CA GLU A 120 11.03 7.82 -2.50
C GLU A 120 11.58 6.54 -3.13
N ALA A 121 10.81 5.45 -3.15
CA ALA A 121 11.25 4.19 -3.77
C ALA A 121 11.57 4.37 -5.27
N PRO A 122 12.50 3.57 -5.82
CA PRO A 122 12.81 3.59 -7.25
C PRO A 122 11.57 3.31 -8.12
N ILE A 123 11.57 3.85 -9.35
CA ILE A 123 10.48 3.61 -10.31
C ILE A 123 10.42 2.15 -10.78
N LEU A 124 11.47 1.35 -10.64
CA LEU A 124 11.46 -0.09 -10.94
C LEU A 124 12.03 -0.85 -9.76
N ALA A 125 11.31 -1.86 -9.28
CA ALA A 125 11.87 -2.83 -8.36
C ALA A 125 12.87 -3.75 -9.09
N GLU A 126 13.69 -4.48 -8.33
CA GLU A 126 14.58 -5.49 -8.92
C GLU A 126 13.79 -6.57 -9.68
N THR A 127 12.63 -6.96 -9.16
CA THR A 127 11.70 -7.91 -9.78
C THR A 127 11.13 -7.37 -11.10
N ASP A 128 10.74 -6.10 -11.15
CA ASP A 128 10.29 -5.44 -12.40
C ASP A 128 11.40 -5.48 -13.46
N THR A 129 12.64 -5.16 -13.04
CA THR A 129 13.82 -5.13 -13.90
C THR A 129 14.12 -6.53 -14.46
N ALA A 130 14.10 -7.55 -13.61
CA ALA A 130 14.32 -8.94 -14.02
C ALA A 130 13.24 -9.42 -14.99
N ALA A 131 11.97 -9.09 -14.72
CA ALA A 131 10.86 -9.45 -15.60
C ALA A 131 10.99 -8.80 -16.99
N LEU A 132 11.33 -7.51 -17.05
CA LEU A 132 11.55 -6.81 -18.33
C LEU A 132 12.71 -7.43 -19.13
N ARG A 133 13.84 -7.73 -18.47
CA ARG A 133 15.02 -8.30 -19.14
C ARG A 133 14.82 -9.75 -19.60
N GLN A 134 14.19 -10.59 -18.79
CA GLN A 134 14.09 -12.02 -19.07
C GLN A 134 12.85 -12.36 -19.88
N TRP A 135 11.68 -11.87 -19.45
CA TRP A 135 10.41 -12.18 -20.07
C TRP A 135 10.06 -11.17 -21.16
N GLY A 136 10.22 -9.87 -20.89
CA GLY A 136 9.88 -8.81 -21.84
C GLY A 136 10.66 -8.92 -23.15
N ALA A 137 11.98 -9.08 -23.06
CA ALA A 137 12.86 -9.24 -24.22
C ALA A 137 12.53 -10.50 -25.05
N ALA A 138 12.30 -11.65 -24.38
CA ALA A 138 11.97 -12.90 -25.05
C ALA A 138 10.63 -12.84 -25.81
N ASN A 139 9.67 -12.07 -25.31
CA ASN A 139 8.31 -11.99 -25.85
C ASN A 139 8.10 -10.81 -26.82
N ARG A 140 9.12 -9.98 -27.08
CA ARG A 140 9.05 -8.82 -27.98
C ARG A 140 7.85 -7.93 -27.68
N ILE A 141 7.76 -7.48 -26.43
CA ILE A 141 6.67 -6.61 -25.98
C ILE A 141 6.70 -5.26 -26.71
N ASP A 142 5.53 -4.77 -27.15
CA ASP A 142 5.43 -3.48 -27.85
C ASP A 142 5.22 -2.29 -26.90
N TYR A 143 4.69 -2.55 -25.70
CA TYR A 143 4.33 -1.52 -24.73
C TYR A 143 4.69 -1.94 -23.32
N VAL A 144 5.20 -0.99 -22.54
CA VAL A 144 5.42 -1.10 -21.09
C VAL A 144 4.58 -0.02 -20.41
N SER A 145 3.64 -0.43 -19.56
CA SER A 145 2.89 0.49 -18.70
C SER A 145 3.64 0.67 -17.38
N VAL A 146 4.12 1.88 -17.12
CA VAL A 146 4.91 2.20 -15.92
C VAL A 146 4.01 2.82 -14.85
N SER A 147 3.55 1.99 -13.92
CA SER A 147 2.71 2.42 -12.80
C SER A 147 3.45 3.39 -11.87
N PHE A 148 2.71 4.36 -11.30
CA PHE A 148 3.22 5.34 -10.33
C PHE A 148 4.40 6.20 -10.81
N THR A 149 4.47 6.50 -12.11
CA THR A 149 5.43 7.45 -12.66
C THR A 149 5.21 8.84 -12.03
N ARG A 150 6.26 9.43 -11.44
CA ARG A 150 6.17 10.71 -10.72
C ARG A 150 6.68 11.88 -11.56
N HIS A 151 7.73 11.67 -12.33
CA HIS A 151 8.39 12.73 -13.10
C HIS A 151 9.12 12.18 -14.34
N ALA A 152 9.51 13.06 -15.27
CA ALA A 152 10.16 12.67 -16.52
C ALA A 152 11.41 11.79 -16.34
N ALA A 153 12.19 11.99 -15.26
CA ALA A 153 13.37 11.18 -14.98
C ALA A 153 13.05 9.70 -14.69
N ASP A 154 11.83 9.38 -14.23
CA ASP A 154 11.40 8.00 -14.02
C ASP A 154 11.31 7.27 -15.37
N ILE A 155 10.84 7.97 -16.42
CA ILE A 155 10.78 7.43 -17.78
C ILE A 155 12.17 7.26 -18.38
N ALA A 156 13.12 8.16 -18.06
CA ALA A 156 14.51 8.02 -18.52
C ALA A 156 15.14 6.72 -18.01
N VAL A 157 14.95 6.38 -16.73
CA VAL A 157 15.41 5.11 -16.14
C VAL A 157 14.81 3.90 -16.86
N VAL A 158 13.51 3.93 -17.13
CA VAL A 158 12.84 2.82 -17.84
C VAL A 158 13.35 2.70 -19.28
N ARG A 159 13.60 3.81 -19.97
CA ARG A 159 14.16 3.81 -21.33
C ARG A 159 15.57 3.21 -21.37
N GLU A 160 16.44 3.61 -20.46
CA GLU A 160 17.81 3.07 -20.35
C GLU A 160 17.81 1.55 -20.12
N LEU A 161 16.79 1.00 -19.46
CA LEU A 161 16.65 -0.43 -19.28
C LEU A 161 16.22 -1.17 -20.56
N LEU A 162 15.44 -0.52 -21.42
CA LEU A 162 14.85 -1.12 -22.62
C LEU A 162 15.73 -0.99 -23.87
N ASP A 163 16.65 -0.01 -23.88
CA ASP A 163 17.68 0.18 -24.92
C ASP A 163 18.80 -0.87 -24.80
#